data_AF-A0A2U3NJ75-F1
#
_entry.id   AF-A0A2U3NJ75-F1
#
_cell.length_a   1.000
_cell.length_b   1.000
_cell.length_c   1.000
_cell.angle_alpha   90.00
_cell.angle_beta   90.00
_cell.angle_gamma   90.00
#
_symmetry.space_group_name_H-M   'P 1'
#
loop_
_entity.id
_entity.type
_entity.pdbx_description
1 polymer ?
#
loop_
_entity_poly.entity_id
_entity_poly.type
_entity_poly.pdbx_seq_one_letter_code
_entity_poly.pdbx_strand_id
1 'polypeptide(L)'
;VDTSAALIEVWLRQDDDEIICTVVSDDESTYELDVDALSMRGAQREMTGYFIDQSYEPADQWQVEVDGADGPVETVRRFRPTRFQGQASNDDVAGDALDAAEFTADELLP
;
A
#
# COMPACT_ATOMS: atom_id res chain seq x y z
N VAL A 1 -6.99 -22.39 -7.17
CA VAL A 1 -6.81 -20.96 -7.48
C VAL A 1 -5.72 -20.46 -6.55
N ASP A 2 -4.53 -20.29 -7.11
CA ASP A 2 -3.40 -19.69 -6.39
C ASP A 2 -3.85 -18.27 -6.03
N THR A 3 -4.13 -18.05 -4.75
CA THR A 3 -4.66 -16.77 -4.26
C THR A 3 -3.51 -16.00 -3.61
N SER A 4 -2.34 -16.00 -4.24
CA SER A 4 -1.34 -14.97 -3.96
C SER A 4 -1.96 -13.69 -4.48
N ALA A 5 -2.61 -12.93 -3.60
CA ALA A 5 -3.15 -11.64 -3.98
C ALA A 5 -2.00 -10.85 -4.65
N ALA A 6 -2.23 -10.42 -5.89
CA ALA A 6 -1.18 -9.84 -6.70
C ALA A 6 -1.06 -8.34 -6.40
N LEU A 7 0.07 -7.74 -6.79
CA LEU A 7 0.25 -6.30 -6.72
C LEU A 7 -0.79 -5.63 -7.63
N ILE A 8 -1.39 -4.54 -7.17
CA ILE A 8 -2.35 -3.75 -7.95
C ILE A 8 -1.83 -2.34 -8.15
N GLU A 9 -2.19 -1.74 -9.28
CA GLU A 9 -1.95 -0.32 -9.57
C GLU A 9 -3.26 0.45 -9.47
N VAL A 10 -3.23 1.56 -8.75
CA VAL A 10 -4.41 2.41 -8.54
C VAL A 10 -4.13 3.75 -9.18
N TRP A 11 -4.97 4.08 -10.15
CA TRP A 11 -4.92 5.31 -10.93
C TRP A 11 -6.04 6.23 -10.50
N LEU A 12 -5.70 7.47 -10.21
CA LEU A 12 -6.64 8.55 -9.96
C LEU A 12 -6.49 9.60 -11.05
N ARG A 13 -7.55 9.81 -11.80
CA ARG A 13 -7.63 10.81 -12.86
C ARG A 13 -8.66 11.86 -12.47
N GLN A 14 -8.27 13.13 -12.48
CA GLN A 14 -9.19 14.25 -12.35
C GLN A 14 -9.51 14.81 -13.73
N ASP A 15 -10.76 14.67 -14.15
CA ASP A 15 -11.29 15.21 -15.40
C ASP A 15 -12.39 16.22 -15.05
N ASP A 16 -12.17 17.49 -15.39
CA ASP A 16 -12.98 18.62 -14.93
C ASP A 16 -13.23 18.61 -13.40
N ASP A 17 -14.47 18.31 -12.98
CA ASP A 17 -14.93 18.29 -11.59
C ASP A 17 -15.11 16.86 -11.02
N GLU A 18 -14.80 15.83 -11.82
CA GLU A 18 -14.94 14.42 -11.44
C GLU A 18 -13.56 13.77 -11.22
N ILE A 19 -13.48 12.90 -10.21
CA ILE A 19 -12.29 12.08 -9.97
C ILE A 19 -12.65 10.61 -10.18
N ILE A 20 -11.98 10.00 -11.15
CA ILE A 20 -12.18 8.60 -11.52
C ILE A 20 -11.05 7.78 -10.91
N CYS A 21 -11.40 6.71 -10.19
CA CYS A 21 -10.44 5.72 -9.70
C CYS A 21 -10.50 4.46 -10.56
N THR A 22 -9.39 4.13 -11.23
CA THR A 22 -9.23 2.88 -11.96
C THR A 22 -8.22 1.99 -11.25
N VAL A 23 -8.59 0.74 -11.02
CA VAL A 23 -7.71 -0.28 -10.45
C VAL A 23 -7.28 -1.23 -11.56
N VAL A 24 -5.98 -1.49 -11.64
CA VAL A 24 -5.37 -2.42 -12.59
C VAL A 24 -4.80 -3.60 -11.80
N SER A 25 -5.27 -4.79 -12.10
CA SER A 25 -4.77 -6.04 -11.52
C SER A 25 -3.52 -6.52 -12.28
N ASP A 26 -2.77 -7.45 -11.69
CA ASP A 26 -1.59 -8.07 -12.30
C ASP A 26 -1.88 -8.79 -13.63
N ASP A 27 -3.10 -9.32 -13.80
CA ASP A 27 -3.58 -9.90 -15.07
C ASP A 27 -4.06 -8.85 -16.09
N GLU A 28 -3.73 -7.57 -15.86
CA GLU A 28 -4.11 -6.41 -16.68
C GLU A 28 -5.62 -6.15 -16.75
N SER A 29 -6.44 -6.88 -15.98
CA SER A 29 -7.85 -6.57 -15.84
C SER A 29 -8.05 -5.26 -15.06
N THR A 30 -9.05 -4.49 -15.46
CA THR A 30 -9.37 -3.20 -14.86
C THR A 30 -10.80 -3.12 -14.35
N TYR A 31 -10.99 -2.34 -13.29
CA TYR A 31 -12.30 -1.95 -12.80
C TYR A 31 -12.25 -0.55 -12.18
N GLU A 32 -13.40 0.10 -12.10
CA GLU A 32 -13.53 1.44 -11.53
C GLU A 32 -14.12 1.37 -10.12
N LEU A 33 -13.71 2.31 -9.27
CA LEU A 33 -14.26 2.52 -7.94
C LEU A 33 -14.83 3.94 -7.84
N ASP A 34 -15.94 4.06 -7.12
CA ASP A 34 -16.50 5.37 -6.78
C ASP A 34 -15.55 6.12 -5.84
N VAL A 35 -15.39 7.42 -6.09
CA VAL A 35 -14.58 8.33 -5.28
C VAL A 35 -15.48 9.44 -4.76
N ASP A 36 -15.62 9.55 -3.44
CA ASP A 36 -16.46 10.58 -2.81
C ASP A 36 -15.73 11.94 -2.72
N ALA A 37 -14.40 11.93 -2.73
CA ALA A 37 -13.60 13.13 -2.59
C ALA A 37 -13.64 14.04 -3.83
N LEU A 38 -13.82 15.34 -3.57
CA LEU A 38 -13.86 16.40 -4.59
C LEU A 38 -12.48 17.02 -4.90
N SER A 39 -11.39 16.37 -4.51
CA SER A 39 -10.04 16.89 -4.76
C SER A 39 -9.04 15.75 -4.86
N MET A 40 -8.01 15.91 -5.69
CA MET A 40 -7.02 14.84 -5.91
C MET A 40 -6.35 14.38 -4.61
N ARG A 41 -5.98 15.32 -3.74
CA ARG A 41 -5.42 14.98 -2.42
C ARG A 41 -6.42 14.25 -1.50
N GLY A 42 -7.71 14.58 -1.61
CA GLY A 42 -8.77 13.88 -0.90
C GLY A 42 -8.92 12.45 -1.40
N ALA A 43 -9.03 12.28 -2.71
CA ALA A 43 -9.16 10.99 -3.38
C ALA A 43 -7.98 10.05 -3.08
N GLN A 44 -6.76 10.58 -3.12
CA GLN A 44 -5.55 9.84 -2.75
C GLN A 44 -5.61 9.28 -1.32
N ARG A 45 -6.15 10.07 -0.37
CA ARG A 45 -6.31 9.65 1.03
C ARG A 45 -7.43 8.64 1.18
N GLU A 46 -8.56 8.90 0.55
CA GLU A 46 -9.73 8.03 0.54
C GLU A 46 -9.39 6.66 -0.02
N MET A 47 -8.81 6.58 -1.21
CA MET A 47 -8.43 5.32 -1.83
C MET A 47 -7.33 4.61 -1.04
N THR A 48 -6.37 5.35 -0.46
CA THR A 48 -5.39 4.72 0.44
C THR A 48 -6.08 4.06 1.64
N GLY A 49 -7.08 4.70 2.25
CA GLY A 49 -7.87 4.14 3.34
C GLY A 49 -8.68 2.92 2.90
N TYR A 50 -9.38 3.03 1.76
CA TYR A 50 -10.15 1.94 1.17
C TYR A 50 -9.30 0.68 0.98
N PHE A 51 -8.12 0.80 0.36
CA PHE A 51 -7.25 -0.36 0.13
C PHE A 51 -6.65 -0.92 1.42
N ILE A 52 -6.37 -0.09 2.43
CA ILE A 52 -5.97 -0.57 3.76
C ILE A 52 -7.08 -1.44 4.38
N ASP A 53 -8.34 -1.00 4.30
CA ASP A 53 -9.49 -1.77 4.79
C ASP A 53 -9.69 -3.08 4.00
N GLN A 54 -9.31 -3.11 2.71
CA GLN A 54 -9.30 -4.30 1.87
C GLN A 54 -8.07 -5.20 2.07
N SER A 55 -7.30 -5.01 3.14
CA SER A 55 -6.09 -5.78 3.46
C SER A 55 -4.94 -5.59 2.46
N TYR A 56 -4.82 -4.42 1.84
CA TYR A 56 -3.64 -4.00 1.10
C TYR A 56 -2.81 -2.98 1.88
N GLU A 57 -1.54 -2.87 1.56
CA GLU A 57 -0.66 -1.80 2.05
C GLU A 57 0.00 -1.09 0.87
N PRO A 58 0.28 0.21 0.99
CA PRO A 58 0.96 0.91 -0.08
C PRO A 58 2.39 0.40 -0.29
N ALA A 59 2.75 0.12 -1.53
CA ALA A 59 4.10 -0.31 -1.91
C ALA A 59 5.04 0.88 -2.13
N ASP A 60 4.50 2.03 -2.52
CA ASP A 60 5.23 3.27 -2.78
C ASP A 60 4.40 4.49 -2.34
N GLN A 61 4.79 5.69 -2.78
CA GLN A 61 4.07 6.95 -2.58
C GLN A 61 3.39 7.34 -3.89
N TRP A 62 2.28 8.10 -3.81
CA TRP A 62 1.59 8.61 -4.98
C TRP A 62 2.54 9.36 -5.91
N GLN A 63 2.58 8.95 -7.18
CA GLN A 63 3.33 9.60 -8.25
C GLN A 63 2.38 10.43 -9.12
N VAL A 64 2.87 11.53 -9.66
CA VAL A 64 2.15 12.32 -10.67
C VAL A 64 2.63 11.88 -12.04
N GLU A 65 1.74 11.30 -12.83
CA GLU A 65 2.03 10.88 -14.21
C GLU A 65 1.70 12.01 -15.18
N VAL A 66 0.62 12.74 -14.92
CA VAL A 66 0.22 13.95 -15.68
C VAL A 66 -0.09 15.07 -14.70
N ASP A 67 0.54 16.22 -14.89
CA ASP A 67 0.50 17.36 -13.95
C ASP A 67 -0.63 18.36 -14.22
N GLY A 68 -1.45 18.11 -15.24
CA GLY A 68 -2.59 18.93 -15.60
C GLY A 68 -2.30 20.10 -16.56
N ALA A 69 -1.04 20.30 -16.99
CA ALA A 69 -0.70 21.43 -17.87
C ALA A 69 -1.31 21.29 -19.28
N ASP A 70 -1.36 20.07 -19.80
CA ASP A 70 -1.83 19.75 -21.15
C ASP A 70 -2.93 18.66 -21.15
N GLY A 71 -3.56 18.38 -20.00
CA GLY A 71 -4.51 17.28 -19.85
C GLY A 71 -5.10 17.16 -18.44
N PRO A 72 -5.81 16.06 -18.14
CA PRO A 72 -6.28 15.77 -16.80
C PRO A 72 -5.10 15.52 -15.84
N VAL A 73 -5.29 15.79 -14.55
CA VAL A 73 -4.29 15.38 -13.55
C VAL A 73 -4.42 13.89 -13.33
N GLU A 74 -3.32 13.15 -13.48
CA GLU A 74 -3.29 11.70 -13.29
C GLU A 74 -2.21 11.34 -12.26
N THR A 75 -2.61 10.58 -11.24
CA THR A 75 -1.70 10.09 -10.22
C THR A 75 -1.84 8.59 -10.04
N VAL A 76 -0.73 7.91 -9.77
CA VAL A 76 -0.69 6.45 -9.64
C VAL A 76 -0.02 6.05 -8.33
N ARG A 77 -0.45 4.93 -7.77
CA ARG A 77 0.22 4.29 -6.64
C ARG A 77 0.02 2.78 -6.68
N ARG A 78 1.04 2.04 -6.24
CA ARG A 78 0.97 0.59 -6.14
C ARG A 78 0.60 0.15 -4.73
N PHE A 79 -0.21 -0.90 -4.67
CA PHE A 79 -0.60 -1.55 -3.43
C PHE A 79 -0.25 -3.03 -3.51
N ARG A 80 0.28 -3.56 -2.41
CA ARG A 80 0.55 -4.98 -2.26
C ARG A 80 -0.35 -5.54 -1.15
N PRO A 81 -0.76 -6.81 -1.22
CA PRO A 81 -1.56 -7.38 -0.15
C PRO A 81 -0.76 -7.45 1.13
N THR A 82 -1.44 -7.18 2.24
CA THR A 82 -0.91 -7.44 3.57
C THR A 82 -0.85 -8.95 3.78
N ARG A 83 0.19 -9.41 4.49
CA ARG A 83 0.53 -10.85 4.67
C ARG A 83 -0.47 -11.61 5.55
N PHE A 84 -1.66 -11.07 5.80
CA PHE A 84 -2.63 -11.59 6.77
C PHE A 84 -3.66 -12.56 6.16
N GLN A 85 -3.59 -12.87 4.87
CA GLN A 85 -4.33 -13.99 4.28
C GLN A 85 -3.43 -15.22 4.14
N GLY A 86 -3.27 -15.96 5.25
CA GLY A 86 -2.75 -17.35 5.23
C GLY A 86 -1.24 -17.53 5.43
N GLN A 87 -0.85 -17.73 6.69
CA GLN A 87 0.38 -18.44 7.10
C GLN A 87 0.53 -19.75 6.29
N ALA A 88 1.67 -20.08 5.68
CA ALA A 88 2.88 -20.47 6.37
C ALA A 88 4.13 -20.31 5.48
N SER A 89 4.99 -19.34 5.79
CA SER A 89 6.41 -19.46 5.46
C SER A 89 7.04 -20.42 6.48
N ASN A 90 7.04 -21.71 6.17
CA ASN A 90 8.08 -22.58 6.69
C ASN A 90 9.33 -22.31 5.85
N ASP A 91 10.14 -21.35 6.28
CA ASP A 91 11.51 -21.22 5.78
C ASP A 91 12.47 -21.31 6.95
N ASP A 92 13.15 -22.45 6.95
CA ASP A 92 14.27 -22.86 7.78
C ASP A 92 15.40 -21.81 7.84
N VAL A 93 15.89 -21.61 9.07
CA VAL A 93 17.30 -21.43 9.45
C VAL A 93 18.12 -20.36 8.70
N ALA A 94 18.25 -19.20 9.34
CA ALA A 94 19.51 -18.47 9.49
C ALA A 94 19.39 -17.68 10.81
N GLY A 95 20.20 -17.87 11.83
CA GLY A 95 21.65 -17.79 11.79
C GLY A 95 22.06 -16.47 12.44
N ASP A 96 22.39 -16.55 13.73
CA ASP A 96 23.26 -15.63 14.46
C ASP A 96 22.79 -14.19 14.73
N ALA A 97 22.48 -13.91 15.99
CA ALA A 97 22.71 -12.60 16.60
C ALA A 97 22.94 -12.79 18.11
N LEU A 98 24.21 -12.94 18.46
CA LEU A 98 24.74 -12.61 19.78
C LEU A 98 24.38 -11.16 20.11
N ASP A 99 23.79 -10.91 21.29
CA ASP A 99 24.39 -9.91 22.17
C ASP A 99 24.04 -10.22 23.63
N ALA A 100 25.08 -10.31 24.44
CA ALA A 100 25.02 -10.60 25.86
C ALA A 100 24.91 -9.27 26.61
N ALA A 101 23.75 -9.00 27.19
CA ALA A 101 23.61 -7.99 28.24
C ALA A 101 23.37 -8.69 29.58
N GLU A 102 24.44 -9.21 30.18
CA GLU A 102 24.48 -9.41 31.64
C GLU A 102 24.48 -8.03 32.30
N PHE A 103 23.32 -7.60 32.77
CA PHE A 103 23.17 -6.44 33.63
C PHE A 103 23.40 -6.90 35.07
N THR A 104 24.67 -7.02 35.50
CA THR A 104 24.97 -7.16 36.92
C THR A 104 24.81 -5.77 37.57
N ALA A 105 23.64 -5.56 38.17
CA ALA A 105 23.43 -4.47 39.11
C ALA A 105 24.22 -4.78 40.39
N ASP A 106 25.45 -4.27 40.47
CA ASP A 106 26.18 -4.09 41.71
C ASP A 106 25.76 -2.74 42.31
N GLU A 107 24.77 -2.74 43.20
CA GLU A 107 24.60 -1.67 44.19
C GLU A 107 23.97 -2.22 45.48
N LEU A 108 24.85 -2.59 46.42
CA LEU A 108 24.88 -2.05 47.79
C LEU A 108 23.55 -1.89 48.56
N LEU A 109 23.40 -2.71 49.62
CA LEU A 109 23.15 -2.35 51.05
C LEU A 109 22.27 -3.40 51.76
N PRO A 110 22.34 -3.58 53.10
CA PRO A 110 23.06 -2.79 54.12
C PRO A 110 24.25 -3.49 54.79
#